data_AF-A0A658B2V7-F1
#
_entry.id   AF-A0A658B2V7-F1
#
_cell.length_a   1.000
_cell.length_b   1.000
_cell.length_c   1.000
_cell.angle_alpha   90.00
_cell.angle_beta   90.00
_cell.angle_gamma   90.00
#
_symmetry.space_group_name_H-M   'P 1'
#
loop_
_entity.id
_entity.type
_entity.pdbx_description
1 polymer ?
#
loop_
_entity_poly.entity_id
_entity_poly.type
_entity_poly.pdbx_seq_one_letter_code
_entity_poly.pdbx_strand_id
1 'polypeptide(L)'
;MSTITIYHYEPFYGFYLKKDLYEAPLGIGLPAHSTDIEPPLLICADGFIPVFKKGKWVIEKDDFWKARYETVTYVSGAPLGSYTPIYLSSLCGDFPVYPNLPQICNTTLVCILIEQKIRAAQGKYNEAINCYDDIFKGYDTFQIPISGPKDYIKKFADKPAALYQYHFLVEEMIMYMRGVLDNLVQLTYVLTDFDEYIETMTIKQDKIGRLGTTNNPTTDLELVIIGDNLCYEKDPSKISFLKVINQLSNSMKHSMMHAEAYNQLGESRPTIVSFYADYNNHKKVIMYHQHYLEDMMIGFQCTVLRILRNQKKHIERNSGL
;
A
#
# COMPACT_ATOMS: atom_id res chain seq x y z
N MET A 1 -24.84 28.10 -20.07
CA MET A 1 -23.83 27.88 -19.01
C MET A 1 -22.97 29.12 -18.97
N SER A 2 -22.70 29.65 -17.78
CA SER A 2 -21.80 30.80 -17.59
C SER A 2 -20.52 30.29 -16.95
N THR A 3 -19.38 30.57 -17.57
CA THR A 3 -18.07 30.30 -16.98
C THR A 3 -17.75 31.41 -15.98
N ILE A 4 -17.52 31.04 -14.73
CA ILE A 4 -17.14 31.95 -13.65
C ILE A 4 -15.78 31.53 -13.08
N THR A 5 -15.01 32.47 -12.55
CA THR A 5 -13.80 32.14 -11.79
C THR A 5 -14.21 31.87 -10.35
N ILE A 6 -13.76 30.75 -9.80
CA ILE A 6 -13.96 30.40 -8.39
C ILE A 6 -12.62 30.28 -7.68
N TYR A 7 -12.66 30.53 -6.38
CA TYR A 7 -11.52 30.52 -5.48
C TYR A 7 -11.78 29.50 -4.38
N HIS A 8 -10.95 28.48 -4.31
CA HIS A 8 -11.03 27.42 -3.33
C HIS A 8 -10.31 27.83 -2.04
N TYR A 9 -10.88 27.45 -0.90
CA TYR A 9 -10.27 27.62 0.40
C TYR A 9 -10.29 26.32 1.21
N GLU A 10 -9.34 26.18 2.13
CA GLU A 10 -9.28 25.01 3.01
C GLU A 10 -10.51 24.98 3.93
N PRO A 11 -11.27 23.87 4.00
CA PRO A 11 -12.56 23.82 4.69
C PRO A 11 -12.56 24.24 6.16
N PHE A 12 -11.48 23.96 6.92
CA PHE A 12 -11.41 24.18 8.36
C PHE A 12 -10.81 25.53 8.74
N TYR A 13 -9.61 25.83 8.24
CA TYR A 13 -8.86 27.05 8.48
C TYR A 13 -9.34 28.20 7.59
N GLY A 14 -9.85 27.91 6.38
CA GLY A 14 -10.35 28.90 5.44
C GLY A 14 -9.29 29.55 4.56
N PHE A 15 -8.02 29.16 4.66
CA PHE A 15 -6.96 29.80 3.88
C PHE A 15 -7.10 29.48 2.38
N TYR A 16 -6.74 30.44 1.54
CA TYR A 16 -6.81 30.32 0.09
C TYR A 16 -5.92 29.20 -0.44
N LEU A 17 -6.45 28.37 -1.35
CA LEU A 17 -5.76 27.24 -1.96
C LEU A 17 -5.37 27.52 -3.42
N LYS A 18 -6.37 27.79 -4.26
CA LYS A 18 -6.19 27.96 -5.71
C LYS A 18 -7.41 28.63 -6.34
N LYS A 19 -7.25 29.05 -7.60
CA LYS A 19 -8.35 29.50 -8.46
C LYS A 19 -8.56 28.49 -9.59
N ASP A 20 -9.81 28.28 -9.97
CA ASP A 20 -10.22 27.45 -11.10
C ASP A 20 -11.31 28.16 -11.92
N LEU A 21 -11.42 27.81 -13.20
CA LEU A 21 -12.57 28.18 -14.02
C LEU A 21 -13.68 27.13 -13.82
N TYR A 22 -14.88 27.59 -13.53
CA TYR A 22 -16.03 26.73 -13.24
C TYR A 22 -17.19 27.05 -14.19
N GLU A 23 -17.66 26.02 -14.89
CA GLU A 23 -18.88 26.10 -15.69
C GLU A 23 -20.09 25.82 -14.80
N ALA A 24 -20.77 26.88 -14.36
CA ALA A 24 -21.89 26.74 -13.44
C ALA A 24 -23.10 26.08 -14.15
N PRO A 25 -23.54 24.89 -13.71
CA PRO A 25 -24.79 24.30 -14.19
C PRO A 25 -25.97 25.11 -13.67
N LEU A 26 -27.02 25.24 -14.48
CA LEU A 26 -28.18 26.06 -14.11
C LEU A 26 -28.85 25.50 -12.84
N GLY A 27 -29.00 26.33 -11.81
CA GLY A 27 -29.65 25.95 -10.54
C GLY A 27 -28.77 25.14 -9.57
N ILE A 28 -27.49 24.94 -9.87
CA ILE A 28 -26.52 24.32 -8.96
C ILE A 28 -25.63 25.43 -8.37
N GLY A 29 -25.47 25.43 -7.04
CA GLY A 29 -24.60 26.38 -6.34
C GLY A 29 -23.12 26.16 -6.67
N LEU A 30 -22.25 27.02 -6.11
CA LEU A 30 -20.79 26.83 -6.22
C LEU A 30 -20.36 25.50 -5.58
N PRO A 31 -19.25 24.90 -6.04
CA PRO A 31 -18.65 23.76 -5.36
C PRO A 31 -18.42 24.05 -3.87
N ALA A 32 -18.50 23.02 -3.03
CA ALA A 32 -18.22 23.17 -1.61
C ALA A 32 -16.84 23.79 -1.38
N HIS A 33 -16.74 24.64 -0.35
CA HIS A 33 -15.51 25.31 0.03
C HIS A 33 -14.87 26.16 -1.09
N SER A 34 -15.73 26.80 -1.88
CA SER A 34 -15.34 27.77 -2.90
C SER A 34 -16.17 29.06 -2.81
N THR A 35 -15.68 30.12 -3.42
CA THR A 35 -16.35 31.42 -3.57
C THR A 35 -16.00 32.05 -4.91
N ASP A 36 -16.87 32.89 -5.44
CA ASP A 36 -16.64 33.77 -6.59
C ASP A 36 -15.98 35.11 -6.19
N ILE A 37 -15.80 35.36 -4.89
CA ILE A 37 -15.13 36.55 -4.36
C ILE A 37 -13.61 36.36 -4.49
N GLU A 38 -12.94 37.29 -5.18
CA GLU A 38 -11.48 37.23 -5.36
C GLU A 38 -10.71 37.48 -4.05
N PRO A 39 -9.71 36.64 -3.70
CA PRO A 39 -8.84 36.88 -2.56
C PRO A 39 -7.94 38.10 -2.80
N PRO A 40 -7.70 38.94 -1.78
CA PRO A 40 -6.90 40.16 -1.90
C PRO A 40 -5.38 39.86 -1.94
N LEU A 41 -4.93 39.10 -2.93
CA LEU A 41 -3.54 38.63 -3.05
C LEU A 41 -2.53 39.77 -3.22
N LEU A 42 -2.94 40.87 -3.87
CA LEU A 42 -2.06 42.02 -4.16
C LEU A 42 -1.62 42.82 -2.92
N ILE A 43 -2.39 42.75 -1.83
CA ILE A 43 -2.09 43.45 -0.57
C ILE A 43 -1.62 42.50 0.53
N CYS A 44 -1.37 41.24 0.19
CA CYS A 44 -0.91 40.22 1.12
C CYS A 44 0.60 40.30 1.27
N ALA A 45 1.08 40.71 2.45
CA ALA A 45 2.50 40.76 2.77
C ALA A 45 3.08 39.34 2.95
N ASP A 46 4.40 39.20 2.81
CA ASP A 46 5.11 37.95 3.08
C ASP A 46 4.83 37.45 4.52
N GLY A 47 4.55 36.15 4.66
CA GLY A 47 4.18 35.54 5.94
C GLY A 47 2.71 35.73 6.34
N PHE A 48 1.87 36.29 5.45
CA PHE A 48 0.43 36.34 5.60
C PHE A 48 -0.28 35.60 4.45
N ILE A 49 -1.53 35.19 4.68
CA ILE A 49 -2.35 34.47 3.71
C ILE A 49 -3.82 34.95 3.79
N PRO A 50 -4.55 35.05 2.66
CA PRO A 50 -5.99 35.30 2.70
C PRO A 50 -6.76 34.12 3.27
N VAL A 51 -7.70 34.40 4.16
CA VAL A 51 -8.54 33.42 4.86
C VAL A 51 -10.01 33.80 4.72
N PHE A 52 -10.83 32.90 4.19
CA PHE A 52 -12.25 33.11 3.97
C PHE A 52 -13.05 32.77 5.22
N LYS A 53 -13.61 33.80 5.89
CA LYS A 53 -14.38 33.66 7.12
C LYS A 53 -15.63 34.54 7.04
N LYS A 54 -16.80 33.96 7.36
CA LYS A 54 -18.10 34.66 7.38
C LYS A 54 -18.40 35.41 6.06
N GLY A 55 -18.11 34.76 4.92
CA GLY A 55 -18.43 35.28 3.59
C GLY A 55 -17.48 36.36 3.06
N LYS A 56 -16.29 36.53 3.64
CA LYS A 56 -15.28 37.50 3.17
C LYS A 56 -13.86 37.02 3.40
N TRP A 57 -12.93 37.55 2.61
CA TRP A 57 -11.50 37.35 2.82
C TRP A 57 -10.96 38.29 3.90
N VAL A 58 -10.12 37.73 4.77
CA VAL A 58 -9.36 38.45 5.80
C VAL A 58 -7.91 38.00 5.69
N ILE A 59 -6.95 38.92 5.84
CA ILE A 59 -5.53 38.58 5.80
C ILE A 59 -5.10 38.19 7.22
N GLU A 60 -4.52 37.00 7.36
CA GLU A 60 -4.02 36.47 8.64
C GLU A 60 -2.59 35.98 8.49
N LYS A 61 -1.86 35.88 9.61
CA LYS A 61 -0.49 35.34 9.61
C LYS A 61 -0.51 33.87 9.20
N ASP A 62 0.39 33.48 8.31
CA ASP A 62 0.47 32.12 7.75
C ASP A 62 1.21 31.15 8.71
N ASP A 63 0.64 30.94 9.89
CA ASP A 63 1.13 29.98 10.90
C ASP A 63 0.29 28.68 10.92
N PHE A 64 -0.52 28.45 9.87
CA PHE A 64 -1.41 27.29 9.78
C PHE A 64 -0.60 25.99 9.67
N TRP A 65 -1.08 24.93 10.33
CA TRP A 65 -0.51 23.61 10.11
C TRP A 65 -0.77 23.17 8.67
N LYS A 66 0.30 22.83 7.95
CA LYS A 66 0.28 22.30 6.58
C LYS A 66 0.94 20.93 6.59
N ALA A 67 0.26 19.95 6.01
CA ALA A 67 0.79 18.61 5.87
C ALA A 67 2.04 18.62 4.97
N ARG A 68 3.03 17.79 5.34
CA ARG A 68 4.23 17.55 4.52
C ARG A 68 4.13 16.16 3.91
N TYR A 69 4.33 16.07 2.60
CA TYR A 69 4.24 14.81 1.87
C TYR A 69 5.61 14.42 1.29
N GLU A 70 5.90 13.12 1.28
CA GLU A 70 7.01 12.53 0.53
C GLU A 70 6.50 11.37 -0.32
N THR A 71 6.80 11.39 -1.62
CA THR A 71 6.42 10.33 -2.53
C THR A 71 7.34 9.12 -2.36
N VAL A 72 6.73 7.94 -2.23
CA VAL A 72 7.43 6.66 -2.14
C VAL A 72 7.02 5.80 -3.32
N THR A 73 8.01 5.39 -4.12
CA THR A 73 7.83 4.48 -5.26
C THR A 73 8.83 3.35 -5.17
N TYR A 74 8.32 2.14 -5.24
CA TYR A 74 9.10 0.90 -5.33
C TYR A 74 9.30 0.59 -6.80
N VAL A 75 10.53 0.25 -7.17
CA VAL A 75 10.91 -0.10 -8.54
C VAL A 75 11.65 -1.42 -8.45
N SER A 76 11.11 -2.46 -9.10
CA SER A 76 11.68 -3.82 -9.06
C SER A 76 13.00 -3.93 -9.82
N GLY A 77 13.25 -3.01 -10.76
CA GLY A 77 14.37 -3.06 -11.70
C GLY A 77 14.13 -3.98 -12.89
N ALA A 78 13.01 -4.72 -12.92
CA ALA A 78 12.64 -5.53 -14.06
C ALA A 78 12.04 -4.67 -15.20
N PRO A 79 12.17 -5.08 -16.47
CA PRO A 79 11.50 -4.40 -17.57
C PRO A 79 9.98 -4.43 -17.40
N LEU A 80 9.32 -3.33 -17.73
CA LEU A 80 7.87 -3.27 -17.71
C LEU A 80 7.25 -4.26 -18.72
N GLY A 81 6.17 -4.93 -18.33
CA GLY A 81 5.53 -6.01 -19.06
C GLY A 81 6.21 -7.37 -18.88
N SER A 82 7.25 -7.49 -18.05
CA SER A 82 7.98 -8.75 -17.86
C SER A 82 7.42 -9.65 -16.76
N TYR A 83 6.33 -9.24 -16.10
CA TYR A 83 5.74 -10.05 -15.04
C TYR A 83 5.31 -11.42 -15.57
N THR A 84 5.84 -12.45 -14.93
CA THR A 84 5.41 -13.84 -15.10
C THR A 84 5.10 -14.40 -13.72
N PRO A 85 3.94 -15.06 -13.52
CA PRO A 85 3.60 -15.70 -12.26
C PRO A 85 4.60 -16.79 -11.89
N ILE A 86 5.00 -16.85 -10.62
CA ILE A 86 5.80 -17.96 -10.09
C ILE A 86 4.90 -19.12 -9.69
N TYR A 87 5.52 -20.30 -9.60
CA TYR A 87 4.93 -21.51 -9.06
C TYR A 87 5.92 -22.08 -8.05
N LEU A 88 5.40 -22.43 -6.88
CA LEU A 88 6.13 -23.15 -5.83
C LEU A 88 5.42 -24.45 -5.52
N SER A 89 6.20 -25.43 -5.08
CA SER A 89 5.75 -26.75 -4.68
C SER A 89 6.55 -27.26 -3.48
N SER A 90 5.86 -27.45 -2.37
CA SER A 90 6.31 -28.17 -1.18
C SER A 90 6.69 -29.61 -1.47
N LEU A 91 6.15 -30.21 -2.54
CA LEU A 91 6.49 -31.56 -2.98
C LEU A 91 7.74 -31.60 -3.88
N CYS A 92 8.11 -30.48 -4.51
CA CYS A 92 9.24 -30.42 -5.44
C CYS A 92 10.50 -29.78 -4.83
N GLY A 93 10.53 -29.60 -3.50
CA GLY A 93 11.70 -29.10 -2.79
C GLY A 93 11.94 -27.59 -2.92
N ASP A 94 10.93 -26.80 -3.29
CA ASP A 94 11.04 -25.33 -3.30
C ASP A 94 11.21 -24.76 -1.90
N PHE A 95 10.65 -25.45 -0.91
CA PHE A 95 10.77 -25.15 0.50
C PHE A 95 11.86 -26.02 1.16
N PRO A 96 12.67 -25.46 2.08
CA PRO A 96 13.45 -26.24 3.02
C PRO A 96 12.58 -27.18 3.88
N VAL A 97 13.20 -28.17 4.51
CA VAL A 97 12.55 -29.00 5.53
C VAL A 97 12.58 -28.25 6.85
N TYR A 98 11.40 -27.91 7.38
CA TYR A 98 11.27 -27.18 8.64
C TYR A 98 10.90 -28.12 9.80
N PRO A 99 11.41 -27.89 11.02
CA PRO A 99 10.96 -28.62 12.20
C PRO A 99 9.46 -28.42 12.44
N ASN A 100 8.76 -29.49 12.81
CA ASN A 100 7.36 -29.39 13.22
C ASN A 100 7.26 -28.84 14.64
N LEU A 101 6.25 -28.00 14.89
CA LEU A 101 5.94 -27.61 16.26
C LEU A 101 5.27 -28.79 16.97
N PRO A 102 5.83 -29.31 18.08
CA PRO A 102 5.33 -30.52 18.72
C PRO A 102 3.84 -30.41 19.06
N GLN A 103 3.07 -31.42 18.65
CA GLN A 103 1.64 -31.58 18.94
C GLN A 103 0.70 -30.52 18.33
N ILE A 104 1.20 -29.44 17.72
CA ILE A 104 0.34 -28.30 17.32
C ILE A 104 0.40 -27.93 15.84
N CYS A 105 1.54 -28.09 15.15
CA CYS A 105 1.68 -27.59 13.79
C CYS A 105 2.60 -28.46 12.93
N ASN A 106 2.04 -28.90 11.80
CA ASN A 106 2.81 -29.45 10.70
C ASN A 106 3.24 -28.31 9.77
N THR A 107 4.54 -28.02 9.71
CA THR A 107 5.09 -26.90 8.94
C THR A 107 4.94 -27.07 7.42
N THR A 108 4.75 -28.30 6.93
CA THR A 108 4.38 -28.55 5.52
C THR A 108 3.02 -27.94 5.20
N LEU A 109 2.06 -27.93 6.14
CA LEU A 109 0.77 -27.25 5.93
C LEU A 109 0.93 -25.73 5.84
N VAL A 110 1.91 -25.16 6.54
CA VAL A 110 2.26 -23.73 6.43
C VAL A 110 2.86 -23.43 5.06
N CYS A 111 3.71 -24.32 4.52
CA CYS A 111 4.24 -24.21 3.16
C CYS A 111 3.12 -24.23 2.11
N ILE A 112 2.18 -25.19 2.22
CA ILE A 112 1.00 -25.26 1.35
C ILE A 112 0.16 -23.97 1.44
N LEU A 113 -0.05 -23.45 2.65
CA LEU A 113 -0.75 -22.18 2.84
C LEU A 113 -0.02 -21.00 2.15
N ILE A 114 1.31 -20.95 2.23
CA ILE A 114 2.11 -19.96 1.50
C ILE A 114 1.87 -20.09 -0.01
N GLU A 115 1.95 -21.30 -0.57
CA GLU A 115 1.68 -21.54 -2.00
C GLU A 115 0.29 -21.01 -2.42
N GLN A 116 -0.74 -21.32 -1.64
CA GLN A 116 -2.11 -20.88 -1.95
C GLN A 116 -2.25 -19.35 -1.86
N LYS A 117 -1.62 -18.71 -0.88
CA LYS A 117 -1.63 -17.23 -0.78
C LYS A 117 -0.86 -16.56 -1.93
N ILE A 118 0.25 -17.15 -2.40
CA ILE A 118 0.96 -16.66 -3.59
C ILE A 118 0.05 -16.75 -4.82
N ARG A 119 -0.62 -17.89 -5.03
CA ARG A 119 -1.60 -18.06 -6.13
C ARG A 119 -2.75 -17.06 -6.01
N ALA A 120 -3.26 -16.83 -4.81
CA ALA A 120 -4.30 -15.85 -4.56
C ALA A 120 -3.85 -14.42 -4.88
N ALA A 121 -2.63 -14.02 -4.47
CA ALA A 121 -2.05 -12.72 -4.83
C ALA A 121 -1.91 -12.57 -6.35
N GLN A 122 -1.41 -13.59 -7.04
CA GLN A 122 -1.29 -13.62 -8.50
C GLN A 122 -2.66 -13.55 -9.20
N GLY A 123 -3.68 -14.21 -8.65
CA GLY A 123 -5.05 -14.13 -9.14
C GLY A 123 -5.63 -12.72 -8.98
N LYS A 124 -5.45 -12.12 -7.80
CA LYS A 124 -5.91 -10.76 -7.51
C LYS A 124 -5.21 -9.69 -8.34
N TYR A 125 -3.92 -9.90 -8.64
CA TYR A 125 -3.22 -9.09 -9.63
C TYR A 125 -3.96 -9.10 -10.97
N ASN A 126 -4.25 -10.27 -11.53
CA ASN A 126 -4.94 -10.38 -12.82
C ASN A 126 -6.37 -9.78 -12.78
N GLU A 127 -7.12 -10.03 -11.71
CA GLU A 127 -8.45 -9.42 -11.50
C GLU A 127 -8.35 -7.88 -11.47
N ALA A 128 -7.35 -7.32 -10.78
CA ALA A 128 -7.13 -5.89 -10.70
C ALA A 128 -6.70 -5.27 -12.05
N ILE A 129 -5.86 -5.96 -12.83
CA ILE A 129 -5.50 -5.53 -14.19
C ILE A 129 -6.75 -5.46 -15.07
N ASN A 130 -7.58 -6.51 -15.07
CA ASN A 130 -8.80 -6.55 -15.87
C ASN A 130 -9.79 -5.45 -15.43
N CYS A 131 -9.97 -5.26 -14.13
CA CYS A 131 -10.82 -4.21 -13.59
C CYS A 131 -10.33 -2.81 -13.98
N TYR A 132 -9.02 -2.56 -13.93
CA TYR A 132 -8.42 -1.31 -14.39
C TYR A 132 -8.64 -1.09 -15.89
N ASP A 133 -8.44 -2.11 -16.71
CA ASP A 133 -8.66 -2.05 -18.15
C ASP A 133 -10.13 -1.74 -18.49
N ASP A 134 -11.06 -2.35 -17.77
CA ASP A 134 -12.49 -2.09 -17.92
C ASP A 134 -12.83 -0.65 -17.56
N ILE A 135 -12.17 -0.12 -16.52
CA ILE A 135 -12.28 1.27 -16.13
C ILE A 135 -11.82 2.17 -17.31
N PHE A 136 -10.63 1.95 -17.84
CA PHE A 136 -10.11 2.84 -18.90
C PHE A 136 -10.84 2.72 -20.24
N LYS A 137 -11.38 1.55 -20.57
CA LYS A 137 -12.12 1.32 -21.82
C LYS A 137 -13.57 1.81 -21.77
N GLY A 138 -14.06 2.25 -20.61
CA GLY A 138 -15.42 2.77 -20.46
C GLY A 138 -16.50 1.69 -20.52
N TYR A 139 -16.18 0.44 -20.16
CA TYR A 139 -17.18 -0.63 -20.14
C TYR A 139 -18.20 -0.44 -19.01
N ASP A 140 -19.40 -1.02 -19.18
CA ASP A 140 -20.69 -0.73 -18.50
C ASP A 140 -20.70 -0.74 -16.94
N THR A 141 -19.60 -1.12 -16.28
CA THR A 141 -19.45 -1.18 -14.81
C THR A 141 -19.37 0.20 -14.14
N PHE A 142 -19.26 1.28 -14.92
CA PHE A 142 -19.33 2.67 -14.44
C PHE A 142 -20.72 3.19 -14.10
N GLN A 143 -21.77 2.44 -14.41
CA GLN A 143 -23.14 2.88 -14.13
C GLN A 143 -23.53 2.76 -12.65
N ILE A 144 -22.69 2.14 -11.82
CA ILE A 144 -22.94 2.04 -10.37
C ILE A 144 -22.59 3.37 -9.73
N PRO A 145 -23.57 4.12 -9.19
CA PRO A 145 -23.29 5.40 -8.56
C PRO A 145 -22.54 5.19 -7.24
N ILE A 146 -21.65 6.14 -6.90
CA ILE A 146 -20.95 6.15 -5.60
C ILE A 146 -21.95 6.28 -4.45
N SER A 147 -23.04 7.02 -4.66
CA SER A 147 -24.12 7.19 -3.69
C SER A 147 -25.42 7.61 -4.37
N GLY A 148 -26.54 7.56 -3.65
CA GLY A 148 -27.84 7.99 -4.16
C GLY A 148 -28.99 7.64 -3.23
N PRO A 149 -30.24 7.95 -3.62
CA PRO A 149 -31.43 7.60 -2.85
C PRO A 149 -31.50 6.07 -2.61
N LYS A 150 -31.83 5.68 -1.38
CA LYS A 150 -31.83 4.27 -0.91
C LYS A 150 -32.52 3.31 -1.88
N ASP A 151 -33.71 3.68 -2.36
CA ASP A 151 -34.50 2.81 -3.24
C ASP A 151 -33.85 2.59 -4.61
N TYR A 152 -33.12 3.58 -5.11
CA TYR A 152 -32.36 3.47 -6.36
C TYR A 152 -31.11 2.59 -6.19
N ILE A 153 -30.35 2.82 -5.11
CA ILE A 153 -29.08 2.11 -4.88
C ILE A 153 -29.24 0.68 -4.38
N LYS A 154 -30.43 0.29 -3.87
CA LYS A 154 -30.70 -1.07 -3.37
C LYS A 154 -30.38 -2.17 -4.38
N LYS A 155 -30.52 -1.91 -5.68
CA LYS A 155 -30.20 -2.86 -6.76
C LYS A 155 -28.69 -3.15 -6.93
N PHE A 156 -27.84 -2.38 -6.25
CA PHE A 156 -26.38 -2.49 -6.26
C PHE A 156 -25.82 -2.82 -4.86
N ALA A 157 -26.65 -3.34 -3.95
CA ALA A 157 -26.26 -3.55 -2.55
C ALA A 157 -25.04 -4.47 -2.35
N ASP A 158 -24.75 -5.33 -3.31
CA ASP A 158 -23.65 -6.30 -3.35
C ASP A 158 -22.54 -5.93 -4.35
N LYS A 159 -22.61 -4.74 -4.96
CA LYS A 159 -21.72 -4.33 -6.04
C LYS A 159 -21.14 -2.96 -5.77
N PRO A 160 -19.85 -2.87 -5.41
CA PRO A 160 -19.19 -1.57 -5.31
C PRO A 160 -19.01 -0.95 -6.70
N ALA A 161 -18.84 0.37 -6.73
CA ALA A 161 -18.42 1.06 -7.95
C ALA A 161 -17.05 0.54 -8.43
N ALA A 162 -16.82 0.53 -9.75
CA ALA A 162 -15.64 -0.09 -10.35
C ALA A 162 -14.31 0.41 -9.75
N LEU A 163 -14.20 1.73 -9.51
CA LEU A 163 -13.02 2.32 -8.88
C LEU A 163 -12.75 1.74 -7.48
N TYR A 164 -13.78 1.60 -6.64
CA TYR A 164 -13.65 1.00 -5.32
C TYR A 164 -13.33 -0.49 -5.42
N GLN A 165 -13.96 -1.21 -6.37
CA GLN A 165 -13.67 -2.62 -6.62
C GLN A 165 -12.19 -2.84 -6.95
N TYR A 166 -11.60 -1.99 -7.79
CA TYR A 166 -10.17 -2.02 -8.10
C TYR A 166 -9.31 -1.91 -6.83
N HIS A 167 -9.58 -0.91 -5.99
CA HIS A 167 -8.83 -0.71 -4.75
C HIS A 167 -9.00 -1.89 -3.77
N PHE A 168 -10.19 -2.46 -3.64
CA PHE A 168 -10.41 -3.65 -2.82
C PHE A 168 -9.60 -4.86 -3.31
N LEU A 169 -9.54 -5.09 -4.62
CA LEU A 169 -8.72 -6.16 -5.20
C LEU A 169 -7.23 -5.96 -4.89
N VAL A 170 -6.75 -4.72 -4.96
CA VAL A 170 -5.37 -4.35 -4.63
C VAL A 170 -5.10 -4.54 -3.13
N GLU A 171 -6.03 -4.16 -2.25
CA GLU A 171 -5.90 -4.40 -0.81
C GLU A 171 -5.81 -5.90 -0.49
N GLU A 172 -6.71 -6.71 -1.06
CA GLU A 172 -6.70 -8.17 -0.91
C GLU A 172 -5.36 -8.77 -1.37
N MET A 173 -4.85 -8.33 -2.53
CA MET A 173 -3.55 -8.72 -3.04
C MET A 173 -2.43 -8.41 -2.03
N ILE A 174 -2.39 -7.18 -1.49
CA ILE A 174 -1.38 -6.75 -0.51
C ILE A 174 -1.48 -7.55 0.80
N MET A 175 -2.70 -7.90 1.24
CA MET A 175 -2.89 -8.75 2.42
C MET A 175 -2.38 -10.17 2.20
N TYR A 176 -2.59 -10.76 1.02
CA TYR A 176 -2.00 -12.06 0.69
C TYR A 176 -0.47 -12.01 0.66
N MET A 177 0.11 -10.99 0.00
CA MET A 177 1.57 -10.79 -0.03
C MET A 177 2.15 -10.66 1.37
N ARG A 178 1.52 -9.82 2.21
CA ARG A 178 1.93 -9.64 3.60
C ARG A 178 1.84 -10.94 4.39
N GLY A 179 0.74 -11.67 4.24
CA GLY A 179 0.51 -12.94 4.93
C GLY A 179 1.47 -14.05 4.51
N VAL A 180 2.00 -14.03 3.29
CA VAL A 180 3.07 -14.93 2.85
C VAL A 180 4.37 -14.60 3.56
N LEU A 181 4.75 -13.32 3.60
CA LEU A 181 5.99 -12.88 4.23
C LEU A 181 5.98 -13.12 5.75
N ASP A 182 4.85 -12.89 6.42
CA ASP A 182 4.73 -13.20 7.86
C ASP A 182 4.85 -14.70 8.14
N ASN A 183 4.24 -15.56 7.29
CA ASN A 183 4.41 -17.02 7.40
C ASN A 183 5.87 -17.45 7.15
N LEU A 184 6.56 -16.83 6.19
CA LEU A 184 7.99 -17.09 5.95
C LEU A 184 8.85 -16.68 7.14
N VAL A 185 8.53 -15.58 7.84
CA VAL A 185 9.22 -15.19 9.07
C VAL A 185 9.05 -16.25 10.15
N GLN A 186 7.83 -16.77 10.34
CA GLN A 186 7.57 -17.83 11.32
C GLN A 186 8.32 -19.12 10.97
N LEU A 187 8.34 -19.50 9.69
CA LEU A 187 9.10 -20.65 9.21
C LEU A 187 10.62 -20.45 9.38
N THR A 188 11.12 -19.23 9.18
CA THR A 188 12.53 -18.92 9.47
C THR A 188 12.82 -19.02 10.96
N TYR A 189 11.95 -18.50 11.83
CA TYR A 189 12.14 -18.58 13.28
C TYR A 189 12.29 -20.02 13.77
N VAL A 190 11.42 -20.93 13.32
CA VAL A 190 11.53 -22.35 13.69
C VAL A 190 12.74 -23.05 13.07
N LEU A 191 13.40 -22.43 12.09
CA LEU A 191 14.59 -22.95 11.43
C LEU A 191 15.87 -22.42 12.08
N THR A 192 15.87 -21.18 12.59
CA THR A 192 17.02 -20.54 13.23
C THR A 192 17.05 -20.72 14.75
N ASP A 193 15.88 -20.74 15.40
CA ASP A 193 15.74 -20.62 16.85
C ASP A 193 14.83 -21.72 17.44
N PHE A 194 14.91 -22.95 16.91
CA PHE A 194 14.02 -24.05 17.32
C PHE A 194 14.19 -24.46 18.79
N ASP A 195 15.42 -24.50 19.30
CA ASP A 195 15.68 -24.86 20.70
C ASP A 195 15.05 -23.83 21.66
N GLU A 196 15.14 -22.54 21.33
CA GLU A 196 14.48 -21.46 22.07
C GLU A 196 12.95 -21.59 22.00
N TYR A 197 12.42 -21.99 20.84
CA TYR A 197 10.99 -22.30 20.73
C TYR A 197 10.60 -23.45 21.66
N ILE A 198 11.37 -24.54 21.73
CA ILE A 198 11.05 -25.68 22.61
C ILE A 198 11.10 -25.28 24.09
N GLU A 199 12.06 -24.44 24.48
CA GLU A 199 12.17 -23.97 25.87
C GLU A 199 10.98 -23.07 26.26
N THR A 200 10.55 -22.19 25.36
CA THR A 200 9.56 -21.13 25.67
C THR A 200 8.15 -21.42 25.18
N MET A 201 7.99 -22.41 24.29
CA MET A 201 6.78 -22.70 23.51
C MET A 201 6.18 -21.45 22.84
N THR A 202 7.04 -20.50 22.45
CA THR A 202 6.63 -19.18 21.98
C THR A 202 7.40 -18.79 20.72
N ILE A 203 6.69 -18.34 19.69
CA ILE A 203 7.30 -17.66 18.53
C ILE A 203 7.47 -16.18 18.89
N LYS A 204 8.69 -15.73 19.15
CA LYS A 204 8.97 -14.33 19.54
C LYS A 204 8.86 -13.36 18.36
N GLN A 205 9.09 -13.83 17.14
CA GLN A 205 9.04 -13.03 15.93
C GLN A 205 8.17 -13.71 14.87
N ASP A 206 6.95 -13.18 14.69
CA ASP A 206 5.88 -13.81 13.89
C ASP A 206 5.54 -13.05 12.59
N LYS A 207 6.15 -11.88 12.37
CA LYS A 207 5.78 -10.95 11.28
C LYS A 207 6.93 -10.04 10.85
N ILE A 208 6.84 -9.53 9.62
CA ILE A 208 7.85 -8.60 9.04
C ILE A 208 7.83 -7.19 9.63
N GLY A 209 6.98 -6.91 10.64
CA GLY A 209 6.73 -5.55 11.13
C GLY A 209 8.01 -4.78 11.49
N ARG A 210 8.84 -5.34 12.39
CA ARG A 210 10.15 -4.76 12.74
C ARG A 210 11.19 -4.97 11.63
N LEU A 211 11.16 -6.13 10.97
CA LEU A 211 12.12 -6.52 9.94
C LEU A 211 12.12 -5.58 8.73
N GLY A 212 10.96 -5.04 8.35
CA GLY A 212 10.84 -4.06 7.27
C GLY A 212 11.49 -2.71 7.58
N THR A 213 11.93 -2.47 8.82
CA THR A 213 12.60 -1.23 9.23
C THR A 213 14.03 -1.45 9.74
N THR A 214 14.47 -2.71 9.88
CA THR A 214 15.82 -3.04 10.33
C THR A 214 16.82 -2.86 9.18
N ASN A 215 17.80 -1.98 9.36
CA ASN A 215 18.84 -1.72 8.35
C ASN A 215 20.07 -2.64 8.50
N ASN A 216 20.37 -3.02 9.74
CA ASN A 216 21.54 -3.82 10.12
C ASN A 216 21.04 -5.12 10.76
N PRO A 217 20.82 -6.18 9.97
CA PRO A 217 20.44 -7.48 10.51
C PRO A 217 21.57 -8.05 11.37
N THR A 218 21.24 -8.57 12.55
CA THR A 218 22.21 -9.08 13.54
C THR A 218 21.91 -10.51 13.98
N THR A 219 20.65 -10.92 13.99
CA THR A 219 20.27 -12.31 14.33
C THR A 219 20.22 -13.17 13.07
N ASP A 220 20.32 -14.49 13.22
CA ASP A 220 20.22 -15.41 12.08
C ASP A 220 18.88 -15.27 11.34
N LEU A 221 17.78 -15.09 12.08
CA LEU A 221 16.47 -14.79 11.49
C LEU A 221 16.51 -13.52 10.64
N GLU A 222 17.06 -12.42 11.17
CA GLU A 222 17.17 -11.15 10.45
C GLU A 222 18.04 -11.29 9.22
N LEU A 223 19.17 -11.98 9.32
CA LEU A 223 20.11 -12.22 8.23
C LEU A 223 19.45 -13.02 7.10
N VAL A 224 18.68 -14.06 7.42
CA VAL A 224 17.96 -14.87 6.43
C VAL A 224 16.85 -14.07 5.74
N ILE A 225 16.04 -13.30 6.48
CA ILE A 225 14.90 -12.55 5.92
C ILE A 225 15.33 -11.28 5.17
N ILE A 226 16.22 -10.49 5.77
CA ILE A 226 16.63 -9.18 5.26
C ILE A 226 17.80 -9.31 4.29
N GLY A 227 18.74 -10.20 4.56
CA GLY A 227 19.98 -10.34 3.80
C GLY A 227 21.07 -9.35 4.23
N ASP A 228 22.32 -9.77 4.11
CA ASP A 228 23.53 -8.99 4.45
C ASP A 228 24.44 -8.72 3.25
N ASN A 229 24.14 -9.29 2.07
CA ASN A 229 25.00 -9.30 0.88
C ASN A 229 26.39 -9.93 1.09
N LEU A 230 26.60 -10.64 2.19
CA LEU A 230 27.81 -11.42 2.45
C LEU A 230 27.48 -12.90 2.32
N CYS A 231 26.58 -13.36 3.20
CA CYS A 231 26.14 -14.73 3.26
C CYS A 231 24.74 -14.89 2.67
N TYR A 232 23.85 -13.93 2.86
CA TYR A 232 22.45 -14.02 2.49
C TYR A 232 22.09 -12.89 1.54
N GLU A 233 21.35 -13.22 0.48
CA GLU A 233 20.99 -12.28 -0.57
C GLU A 233 20.07 -11.17 -0.02
N LYS A 234 20.44 -9.92 -0.30
CA LYS A 234 19.62 -8.73 0.02
C LYS A 234 18.78 -8.29 -1.17
N ASP A 235 17.67 -7.63 -0.90
CA ASP A 235 16.90 -6.91 -1.91
C ASP A 235 17.80 -5.83 -2.57
N PRO A 236 18.02 -5.87 -3.89
CA PRO A 236 18.87 -4.91 -4.59
C PRO A 236 18.20 -3.55 -4.79
N SER A 237 16.90 -3.44 -4.53
CA SER A 237 16.11 -2.23 -4.77
C SER A 237 16.56 -1.09 -3.84
N LYS A 238 16.51 0.14 -4.36
CA LYS A 238 16.84 1.35 -3.58
C LYS A 238 16.01 1.48 -2.30
N ILE A 239 14.76 1.04 -2.36
CA ILE A 239 13.85 0.97 -1.21
C ILE A 239 13.47 -0.48 -1.03
N SER A 240 13.67 -1.01 0.18
CA SER A 240 13.35 -2.40 0.50
C SER A 240 11.86 -2.71 0.29
N PHE A 241 11.57 -3.79 -0.42
CA PHE A 241 10.21 -4.29 -0.61
C PHE A 241 9.53 -4.58 0.73
N LEU A 242 10.24 -5.18 1.69
CA LEU A 242 9.72 -5.47 3.04
C LEU A 242 9.25 -4.22 3.77
N LYS A 243 9.95 -3.09 3.57
CA LYS A 243 9.54 -1.80 4.13
C LYS A 243 8.24 -1.32 3.49
N VAL A 244 8.19 -1.32 2.16
CA VAL A 244 7.05 -0.83 1.37
C VAL A 244 5.79 -1.63 1.67
N ILE A 245 5.86 -2.96 1.61
CA ILE A 245 4.70 -3.82 1.86
C ILE A 245 4.20 -3.71 3.32
N ASN A 246 5.10 -3.49 4.27
CA ASN A 246 4.73 -3.25 5.67
C ASN A 246 3.98 -1.92 5.82
N GLN A 247 4.44 -0.85 5.18
CA GLN A 247 3.79 0.45 5.21
C GLN A 247 2.43 0.42 4.51
N LEU A 248 2.33 -0.18 3.31
CA LEU A 248 1.08 -0.34 2.57
C LEU A 248 0.03 -1.14 3.35
N SER A 249 0.42 -2.29 3.91
CA SER A 249 -0.51 -3.09 4.71
C SER A 249 -1.00 -2.31 5.94
N ASN A 250 -0.13 -1.56 6.60
CA ASN A 250 -0.52 -0.77 7.77
C ASN A 250 -1.38 0.44 7.41
N SER A 251 -1.11 1.13 6.30
CA SER A 251 -1.94 2.25 5.86
C SER A 251 -3.35 1.78 5.50
N MET A 252 -3.49 0.68 4.76
CA MET A 252 -4.77 0.10 4.38
C MET A 252 -5.64 -0.27 5.60
N LYS A 253 -5.02 -0.74 6.69
CA LYS A 253 -5.74 -1.16 7.91
C LYS A 253 -6.02 -0.04 8.91
N HIS A 254 -5.15 0.97 8.99
CA HIS A 254 -5.11 1.88 10.15
C HIS A 254 -5.13 3.37 9.80
N SER A 255 -5.01 3.74 8.52
CA SER A 255 -4.99 5.14 8.07
C SER A 255 -6.36 5.58 7.57
N MET A 256 -6.97 6.57 8.23
CA MET A 256 -8.20 7.20 7.72
C MET A 256 -7.99 7.86 6.36
N MET A 257 -6.77 8.35 6.10
CA MET A 257 -6.41 8.95 4.81
C MET A 257 -6.42 7.94 3.67
N HIS A 258 -6.51 6.63 3.95
CA HIS A 258 -6.61 5.66 2.88
C HIS A 258 -7.87 5.87 2.01
N ALA A 259 -8.95 6.40 2.59
CA ALA A 259 -10.16 6.74 1.84
C ALA A 259 -9.90 7.80 0.74
N GLU A 260 -8.92 8.70 0.92
CA GLU A 260 -8.55 9.69 -0.10
C GLU A 260 -7.85 9.05 -1.31
N ALA A 261 -7.19 7.91 -1.11
CA ALA A 261 -6.50 7.20 -2.19
C ALA A 261 -7.48 6.55 -3.18
N TYR A 262 -8.73 6.30 -2.76
CA TYR A 262 -9.73 5.63 -3.60
C TYR A 262 -10.22 6.49 -4.76
N ASN A 263 -10.00 7.81 -4.71
CA ASN A 263 -10.31 8.71 -5.82
C ASN A 263 -9.14 8.82 -6.82
N GLN A 264 -8.06 8.08 -6.62
CA GLN A 264 -6.82 8.20 -7.38
C GLN A 264 -6.52 6.91 -8.14
N LEU A 265 -6.26 7.06 -9.42
CA LEU A 265 -5.89 5.98 -10.32
C LEU A 265 -4.76 6.45 -11.23
N GLY A 266 -3.83 5.58 -11.55
CA GLY A 266 -2.79 5.88 -12.53
C GLY A 266 -3.42 6.18 -13.90
N GLU A 267 -2.89 7.14 -14.64
CA GLU A 267 -3.47 7.58 -15.92
C GLU A 267 -3.20 6.60 -17.07
N SER A 268 -2.09 5.88 -17.02
CA SER A 268 -1.63 5.02 -18.12
C SER A 268 -1.47 3.55 -17.73
N ARG A 269 -1.36 3.27 -16.43
CA ARG A 269 -1.06 1.94 -15.89
C ARG A 269 -1.72 1.73 -14.53
N PRO A 270 -2.08 0.48 -14.19
CA PRO A 270 -2.52 0.11 -12.84
C PRO A 270 -1.50 0.51 -11.77
N THR A 271 -1.97 1.21 -10.74
CA THR A 271 -1.15 1.69 -9.64
C THR A 271 -1.77 1.41 -8.28
N ILE A 272 -0.92 1.08 -7.31
CA ILE A 272 -1.27 1.11 -5.89
C ILE A 272 -1.03 2.53 -5.38
N VAL A 273 -2.08 3.13 -4.81
CA VAL A 273 -2.03 4.45 -4.17
C VAL A 273 -2.41 4.31 -2.70
N SER A 274 -1.64 4.91 -1.79
CA SER A 274 -1.98 4.93 -0.37
C SER A 274 -1.29 6.07 0.38
N PHE A 275 -1.87 6.49 1.50
CA PHE A 275 -1.29 7.49 2.40
C PHE A 275 -0.94 6.85 3.74
N TYR A 276 0.35 6.87 4.09
CA TYR A 276 0.86 6.33 5.33
C TYR A 276 1.40 7.44 6.23
N ALA A 277 0.82 7.58 7.42
CA ALA A 277 1.39 8.36 8.51
C ALA A 277 1.71 7.40 9.67
N ASP A 278 2.97 7.37 10.08
CA ASP A 278 3.40 6.52 11.18
C ASP A 278 2.67 6.89 12.47
N TYR A 279 2.02 5.90 13.10
CA TYR A 279 1.11 6.07 14.23
C TYR A 279 0.01 7.13 14.02
N ASN A 280 -0.43 7.36 12.78
CA ASN A 280 -1.36 8.44 12.40
C ASN A 280 -0.92 9.84 12.87
N ASN A 281 0.40 10.05 13.01
CA ASN A 281 0.96 11.33 13.42
C ASN A 281 1.15 12.27 12.22
N HIS A 282 0.14 13.07 11.92
CA HIS A 282 0.15 14.02 10.81
C HIS A 282 1.09 15.24 11.02
N LYS A 283 1.68 15.42 12.21
CA LYS A 283 2.75 16.43 12.39
C LYS A 283 4.05 16.01 11.72
N LYS A 284 4.24 14.70 11.51
CA LYS A 284 5.37 14.15 10.75
C LYS A 284 5.04 14.14 9.26
N VAL A 285 6.05 13.83 8.46
CA VAL A 285 5.88 13.62 7.02
C VAL A 285 4.91 12.46 6.76
N ILE A 286 3.95 12.70 5.87
CA ILE A 286 3.01 11.72 5.35
C ILE A 286 3.62 11.10 4.09
N MET A 287 3.76 9.79 4.06
CA MET A 287 4.26 9.08 2.88
C MET A 287 3.11 8.86 1.91
N TYR A 288 3.25 9.42 0.70
CA TYR A 288 2.36 9.17 -0.42
C TYR A 288 2.94 8.03 -1.25
N HIS A 289 2.36 6.85 -1.09
CA HIS A 289 2.75 5.66 -1.82
C HIS A 289 2.11 5.67 -3.20
N GLN A 290 2.93 5.63 -4.25
CA GLN A 290 2.48 5.44 -5.62
C GLN A 290 3.39 4.42 -6.30
N HIS A 291 2.85 3.24 -6.56
CA HIS A 291 3.59 2.10 -7.08
C HIS A 291 2.89 1.53 -8.31
N TYR A 292 3.63 1.15 -9.34
CA TYR A 292 3.03 0.31 -10.38
C TYR A 292 2.67 -1.05 -9.79
N LEU A 293 1.46 -1.53 -10.12
CA LEU A 293 0.97 -2.81 -9.62
C LEU A 293 1.91 -3.96 -10.01
N GLU A 294 2.44 -3.91 -11.23
CA GLU A 294 3.39 -4.89 -11.77
C GLU A 294 4.71 -4.92 -11.00
N ASP A 295 5.32 -3.76 -10.73
CA ASP A 295 6.56 -3.67 -9.95
C ASP A 295 6.40 -4.28 -8.56
N MET A 296 5.24 -4.05 -7.93
CA MET A 296 4.93 -4.62 -6.62
C MET A 296 4.79 -6.14 -6.68
N MET A 297 4.17 -6.67 -7.73
CA MET A 297 4.02 -8.11 -7.92
C MET A 297 5.39 -8.77 -8.20
N ILE A 298 6.23 -8.17 -9.04
CA ILE A 298 7.59 -8.67 -9.30
C ILE A 298 8.43 -8.61 -8.01
N GLY A 299 8.41 -7.48 -7.29
CA GLY A 299 9.12 -7.31 -6.03
C GLY A 299 8.72 -8.35 -4.98
N PHE A 300 7.43 -8.68 -4.91
CA PHE A 300 6.93 -9.75 -4.05
C PHE A 300 7.54 -11.11 -4.41
N GLN A 301 7.48 -11.52 -5.69
CA GLN A 301 8.02 -12.80 -6.13
C GLN A 301 9.53 -12.90 -5.89
N CYS A 302 10.28 -11.86 -6.26
CA CYS A 302 11.71 -11.79 -6.02
C CYS A 302 12.03 -11.90 -4.52
N THR A 303 11.25 -11.21 -3.67
CA THR A 303 11.44 -11.27 -2.21
C THR A 303 11.19 -12.66 -1.65
N VAL A 304 10.11 -13.34 -2.07
CA VAL A 304 9.78 -14.71 -1.64
C VAL A 304 10.89 -15.68 -2.05
N LEU A 305 11.27 -15.67 -3.34
CA LEU A 305 12.31 -16.57 -3.86
C LEU A 305 13.66 -16.33 -3.20
N ARG A 306 14.00 -15.07 -2.93
CA ARG A 306 15.22 -14.69 -2.21
C ARG A 306 15.23 -15.24 -0.79
N ILE A 307 14.13 -15.08 -0.03
CA ILE A 307 14.03 -15.60 1.33
C ILE A 307 14.16 -17.13 1.33
N LEU A 308 13.47 -17.84 0.42
CA LEU A 308 13.57 -19.30 0.31
C LEU A 308 15.00 -19.77 0.01
N ARG A 309 15.71 -19.08 -0.90
CA ARG A 309 17.13 -19.35 -1.18
C ARG A 309 18.02 -19.12 0.05
N ASN A 310 17.77 -18.04 0.80
CA ASN A 310 18.49 -17.75 2.04
C ASN A 310 18.23 -18.82 3.12
N GLN A 311 16.99 -19.28 3.27
CA GLN A 311 16.64 -20.35 4.21
C GLN A 311 17.34 -21.67 3.84
N LYS A 312 17.36 -22.05 2.56
CA LYS A 312 18.09 -23.24 2.08
C LYS A 312 19.59 -23.12 2.39
N LYS A 313 20.19 -21.97 2.07
CA LYS A 313 21.59 -21.69 2.36
C LYS A 313 21.92 -21.75 3.85
N HIS A 314 21.00 -21.33 4.71
CA HIS A 314 21.15 -21.47 6.16
C HIS A 314 21.23 -22.95 6.58
N ILE A 315 20.34 -23.80 6.07
CA ILE A 315 20.37 -25.24 6.34
C ILE A 315 21.68 -25.85 5.87
N GLU A 316 22.11 -25.57 4.64
CA GLU A 316 23.36 -26.12 4.06
C GLU A 316 24.55 -25.81 4.98
N ARG A 317 24.66 -24.57 5.46
CA ARG A 317 25.76 -24.15 6.33
C ARG A 317 25.74 -24.80 7.71
N ASN A 318 24.56 -24.99 8.29
CA ASN A 318 24.42 -25.53 9.64
C ASN A 318 24.32 -27.06 9.69
N SER A 319 24.11 -27.72 8.54
CA SER A 319 24.06 -29.18 8.45
C SER A 319 25.43 -29.84 8.22
N GLY A 320 26.51 -29.06 8.08
CA GLY A 320 27.86 -29.58 7.92
C GLY A 320 28.08 -30.41 6.64
N LEU A 321 27.33 -30.12 5.57
CA LEU A 321 27.54 -30.67 4.22
C LEU A 321 28.24 -29.65 3.32
#